data_AF-A0A2M7XPL7-F1
#
_entry.id   AF-A0A2M7XPL7-F1
#
_cell.length_a   1.000
_cell.length_b   1.000
_cell.length_c   1.000
_cell.angle_alpha   90.00
_cell.angle_beta   90.00
_cell.angle_gamma   90.00
#
_symmetry.space_group_name_H-M   'P 1'
#
loop_
_entity.id
_entity.type
_entity.pdbx_description
1 polymer ?
#
loop_
_entity_poly.entity_id
_entity_poly.type
_entity_poly.pdbx_seq_one_letter_code
_entity_poly.pdbx_strand_id
1 'polypeptide(L)'
;TNRGAVTDAQGFYIITNLKPGKYTIEASMMGFQSIAKTDVYILTDLRTKIDFNLTTKILQMDAVQVTADAPLVRTDITATT
;
A
#
# COMPACT_ATOMS: atom_id res chain seq x y z
N THR A 1 6.97 11.80 -9.05
CA THR A 1 8.33 11.19 -9.02
C THR A 1 8.16 9.69 -8.84
N ASN A 2 8.50 8.90 -9.86
CA ASN A 2 8.36 7.44 -9.81
C ASN A 2 9.59 6.84 -9.12
N ARG A 3 9.55 6.69 -7.78
CA ARG A 3 10.61 6.03 -7.01
C ARG A 3 10.24 4.56 -6.83
N GLY A 4 11.05 3.67 -7.40
CA GLY A 4 10.86 2.22 -7.29
C GLY A 4 12.21 1.52 -7.16
N ALA A 5 12.15 0.24 -6.79
CA ALA A 5 13.30 -0.65 -6.78
C ALA A 5 12.90 -1.96 -7.45
N VAL A 6 13.89 -2.66 -8.01
CA VAL A 6 13.72 -4.00 -8.56
C VAL A 6 14.09 -5.00 -7.47
N THR A 7 13.27 -6.05 -7.32
CA THR A 7 13.58 -7.17 -6.43
C THR A 7 14.73 -8.01 -6.99
N ASP A 8 15.57 -8.55 -6.12
CA ASP A 8 16.58 -9.56 -6.49
C ASP A 8 15.95 -10.95 -6.73
N ALA A 9 16.78 -11.94 -7.05
CA ALA A 9 16.34 -13.32 -7.30
C ALA A 9 15.75 -14.03 -6.06
N GLN A 10 15.98 -13.50 -4.86
CA GLN A 10 15.43 -14.00 -3.60
C GLN A 10 14.18 -13.22 -3.18
N GLY A 11 13.72 -12.23 -3.96
CA GLY A 11 12.55 -11.40 -3.68
C GLY A 11 12.84 -10.21 -2.75
N PHE A 12 14.09 -9.92 -2.42
CA PHE A 12 14.43 -8.76 -1.59
C PHE A 12 14.54 -7.49 -2.42
N TYR A 13 14.05 -6.39 -1.86
CA TYR A 13 14.13 -5.06 -2.47
C TYR A 13 14.43 -4.02 -1.39
N ILE A 14 15.09 -2.93 -1.79
CA ILE A 14 15.39 -1.81 -0.90
C ILE A 14 15.11 -0.51 -1.65
N ILE A 15 14.22 0.31 -1.09
CA ILE A 15 13.95 1.67 -1.58
C ILE A 15 14.56 2.64 -0.58
N THR A 16 15.55 3.43 -1.01
CA THR A 16 16.23 4.41 -0.15
C THR A 16 15.80 5.84 -0.46
N ASN A 17 16.20 6.76 0.43
CA ASN A 17 16.00 8.20 0.26
C ASN A 17 14.52 8.62 0.16
N LEU A 18 13.63 7.88 0.85
CA LEU A 18 12.23 8.26 1.02
C LEU A 18 12.12 9.30 2.12
N LYS A 19 11.37 10.36 1.85
CA LYS A 19 10.99 11.31 2.90
C LYS A 19 9.95 10.64 3.80
N PRO A 20 9.84 11.04 5.06
CA PRO A 20 8.75 10.61 5.91
C PRO A 20 7.42 11.07 5.32
N GLY A 21 6.41 10.22 5.38
CA GLY A 21 5.12 10.50 4.80
C GLY A 21 4.31 9.25 4.51
N LYS A 22 3.14 9.48 3.92
CA LYS A 22 2.21 8.42 3.50
C LYS A 22 2.49 8.06 2.05
N TYR A 23 2.73 6.79 1.78
CA TYR A 23 3.02 6.28 0.44
C TYR A 23 2.06 5.14 0.07
N THR A 24 1.80 5.04 -1.22
CA THR A 24 1.22 3.84 -1.83
C THR A 24 2.35 3.10 -2.52
N ILE A 25 2.56 1.84 -2.15
CA ILE A 25 3.59 0.99 -2.71
C ILE A 25 2.91 -0.11 -3.51
N GLU A 26 3.24 -0.19 -4.80
CA GLU A 26 2.75 -1.22 -5.71
C GLU A 26 3.86 -2.19 -6.05
N ALA A 27 3.59 -3.48 -5.87
CA ALA A 27 4.44 -4.57 -6.32
C ALA A 27 3.79 -5.23 -7.54
N SER A 28 4.53 -5.31 -8.65
CA SER A 28 4.09 -5.97 -9.88
C SER A 28 5.19 -6.88 -10.42
N MET A 29 4.79 -8.06 -10.90
CA MET A 29 5.68 -9.04 -11.50
C MET A 29 4.96 -9.75 -12.65
N MET A 30 5.67 -10.03 -13.73
CA MET A 30 5.12 -10.75 -14.88
C MET A 30 4.63 -12.14 -14.44
N GLY A 31 3.40 -12.49 -14.79
CA GLY A 31 2.75 -13.76 -14.39
C GLY A 31 2.07 -13.73 -13.01
N PHE A 32 2.14 -12.62 -12.28
CA PHE A 32 1.50 -12.43 -10.98
C PHE A 32 0.50 -11.27 -11.01
N GLN A 33 -0.45 -11.27 -10.07
CA GLN A 33 -1.37 -10.16 -9.86
C GLN A 33 -0.64 -9.02 -9.14
N SER A 34 -0.72 -7.79 -9.68
CA SER A 34 -0.19 -6.60 -9.01
C SER A 34 -0.93 -6.35 -7.69
N ILE A 35 -0.20 -6.05 -6.63
CA ILE A 35 -0.76 -5.71 -5.31
C ILE A 35 -0.26 -4.33 -4.92
N ALA A 36 -1.19 -3.44 -4.60
CA ALA A 36 -0.89 -2.13 -4.04
C ALA A 36 -1.25 -2.10 -2.56
N LYS A 37 -0.29 -1.70 -1.71
CA LYS A 37 -0.55 -1.33 -0.32
C LYS A 37 -0.61 0.18 -0.23
N THR A 38 -1.80 0.70 0.03
CA THR A 38 -2.01 2.10 0.36
C THR A 38 -1.67 2.34 1.84
N ASP A 39 -1.60 3.60 2.23
CA ASP A 39 -1.53 4.02 3.63
C ASP A 39 -0.30 3.54 4.40
N VAL A 40 0.81 3.32 3.69
CA VAL A 40 2.10 3.00 4.29
C VAL A 40 2.72 4.27 4.86
N TYR A 41 2.89 4.30 6.18
CA TYR A 41 3.60 5.38 6.87
C TYR A 41 5.10 5.08 6.93
N ILE A 42 5.89 5.93 6.29
CA ILE A 42 7.35 5.93 6.40
C ILE A 42 7.73 6.99 7.42
N LEU A 43 8.44 6.56 8.46
CA LEU A 43 8.94 7.43 9.52
C LEU A 43 10.40 7.81 9.24
N THR A 44 10.84 8.98 9.72
CA THR A 44 12.28 9.32 9.73
C THR A 44 13.02 8.27 10.53
N ASP A 45 14.17 7.82 10.03
CA ASP A 45 15.14 7.01 10.78
C ASP A 45 14.69 5.58 11.15
N LEU A 46 13.53 5.15 10.66
CA LEU A 46 13.04 3.79 10.83
C LEU A 46 13.06 3.01 9.51
N ARG A 47 13.53 1.76 9.58
CA ARG A 47 13.39 0.80 8.49
C ARG A 47 12.00 0.17 8.55
N THR A 48 11.08 0.65 7.70
CA THR A 48 9.78 0.01 7.51
C THR A 48 9.93 -1.23 6.63
N LYS A 49 9.77 -2.43 7.20
CA LYS A 49 9.72 -3.68 6.44
C LYS A 49 8.29 -3.98 5.99
N ILE A 50 8.10 -4.19 4.69
CA ILE A 50 6.79 -4.47 4.11
C ILE A 50 6.93 -5.71 3.24
N ASP A 51 6.26 -6.77 3.63
CA ASP A 51 6.23 -7.99 2.84
C ASP A 51 5.03 -7.96 1.88
N PHE A 52 5.26 -8.32 0.63
CA PHE A 52 4.25 -8.47 -0.41
C PHE A 52 4.17 -9.95 -0.79
N ASN A 53 2.97 -10.54 -0.72
CA ASN A 53 2.72 -11.90 -1.16
C ASN A 53 1.96 -11.82 -2.49
N LEU A 54 2.67 -11.99 -3.60
CA LEU A 54 2.10 -11.95 -4.94
C LEU A 54 1.42 -13.28 -5.25
N THR A 55 0.15 -13.24 -5.64
CA THR A 55 -0.58 -14.42 -6.11
C THR A 55 -0.37 -14.58 -7.61
N THR A 56 -0.11 -15.80 -8.08
CA THR A 56 -0.01 -16.09 -9.51
C THR A 56 -1.28 -15.61 -10.21
N LYS A 57 -1.13 -14.94 -11.35
CA LYS A 57 -2.24 -14.38 -12.11
C LYS A 57 -2.99 -15.52 -12.80
N ILE A 58 -3.86 -16.21 -12.06
CA ILE A 58 -4.93 -17.01 -12.65
C ILE A 58 -5.96 -15.99 -13.12
N LEU A 59 -6.35 -16.03 -14.39
CA LEU A 59 -7.44 -15.21 -14.94
C LEU A 59 -8.75 -15.57 -14.22
N GLN A 60 -8.92 -15.13 -12.99
CA GLN A 60 -10.14 -15.29 -12.20
C GLN A 60 -10.78 -13.92 -12.13
N MET A 61 -11.95 -13.79 -12.76
CA MET A 61 -12.73 -12.55 -12.89
C MET A 61 -12.78 -11.79 -11.55
N ASP A 62 -12.50 -10.49 -11.61
CA ASP A 62 -12.39 -9.61 -10.44
C ASP A 62 -13.70 -9.59 -9.64
N ALA A 63 -13.66 -10.09 -8.39
CA ALA A 63 -14.60 -9.65 -7.37
C ALA A 63 -14.04 -8.35 -6.78
N VAL A 64 -14.51 -7.22 -7.28
CA VAL A 64 -14.16 -5.88 -6.80
C VAL A 64 -14.59 -5.72 -5.34
N GLN A 65 -13.66 -5.88 -4.40
CA GLN A 65 -13.92 -5.57 -2.99
C GLN A 65 -13.63 -4.08 -2.75
N VAL A 66 -14.66 -3.25 -2.91
CA VAL A 66 -14.63 -1.83 -2.53
C VAL A 66 -14.55 -1.76 -1.01
N THR A 67 -13.37 -1.45 -0.46
CA THR A 67 -13.23 -1.11 0.96
C THR A 67 -13.70 0.33 1.12
N ALA A 68 -14.96 0.51 1.55
CA ALA A 68 -15.45 1.81 1.97
C ALA A 68 -14.98 2.07 3.40
N ASP A 69 -13.93 2.89 3.57
CA ASP A 69 -13.61 3.46 4.88
C ASP A 69 -14.76 4.39 5.28
N ALA A 70 -15.62 3.90 6.18
CA ALA A 70 -16.68 4.69 6.77
C ALA A 70 -16.07 5.88 7.52
N PRO A 71 -16.38 7.15 7.18
CA PRO A 71 -15.95 8.25 8.02
C PRO A 71 -16.61 8.08 9.39
N LEU A 72 -15.79 8.04 10.44
CA LEU A 72 -16.25 8.18 11.82
C LEU A 72 -16.85 9.58 11.95
N VAL A 73 -18.14 9.71 11.66
CA VAL A 73 -18.90 10.90 12.00
C VAL A 73 -18.94 10.98 13.52
N ARG A 74 -18.04 11.78 14.10
CA ARG A 74 -18.22 12.28 15.45
C ARG A 74 -19.33 13.32 15.40
N THR A 75 -20.57 12.92 15.67
CA THR A 75 -21.66 13.85 15.99
C THR A 75 -21.41 14.43 17.38
N ASP A 76 -20.46 15.36 17.48
CA ASP A 76 -20.34 16.25 18.62
C ASP A 76 -20.26 17.67 18.09
N ILE A 77 -21.43 18.32 17.99
CA ILE A 77 -21.61 19.70 18.44
C ILE A 77 -23.07 19.89 18.85
N THR A 78 -23.22 20.12 20.14
CA THR A 78 -24.36 20.70 20.84
C THR A 78 -24.87 22.02 20.24
N ALA A 79 -26.14 22.33 20.57
CA ALA A 79 -26.69 23.67 20.85
C ALA A 79 -27.63 24.34 19.80
N THR A 80 -28.91 24.38 20.20
CA THR A 80 -29.82 25.55 20.27
C THR A 80 -30.59 25.99 19.02
N THR A 81 -31.92 25.89 19.11
CA THR A 81 -32.85 27.02 18.96
C THR A 81 -34.03 26.78 19.90
#